data_AF-A0A059BXK9-F1
#
_entry.id   AF-A0A059BXK9-F1
#
_cell.length_a   1.000
_cell.length_b   1.000
_cell.length_c   1.000
_cell.angle_alpha   90.00
_cell.angle_beta   90.00
_cell.angle_gamma   90.00
#
_symmetry.space_group_name_H-M   'P 1'
#
loop_
_entity.id
_entity.type
_entity.pdbx_description
1 polymer ?
#
loop_
_entity_poly.entity_id
_entity_poly.type
_entity_poly.pdbx_seq_one_letter_code
_entity_poly.pdbx_strand_id
1 'polypeptide(L)'
;PLFRKTVADSNAPVQEKALDALIAFLRAADADDGRYAKEVCDAIVAKCLTGRPKTVEKAQAAFMLWVELEAVEVFLDAMEKAIKNKVAKAVVPAIDVMFQALSEFGAKIVPPKRILEMLPELFDHQDQNVRASSKGLTLELCRWIGKDPVKSILFEKMRYTMKKELEAELVNVSGTAKPTRKIRSEQDKEPEQEIASDVVGPGPSEEAVAD
;
A
#
# COMPACT_ATOMS: atom_id res chain seq x y z
N PRO A 1 13.82 3.88 -18.91
CA PRO A 1 15.19 3.40 -19.21
C PRO A 1 16.24 3.62 -18.11
N LEU A 2 16.39 4.86 -17.58
CA LEU A 2 17.39 5.19 -16.56
C LEU A 2 17.12 4.45 -15.24
N PHE A 3 15.97 4.69 -14.61
CA PHE A 3 15.65 4.11 -13.30
C PHE A 3 15.64 2.57 -13.29
N ARG A 4 15.09 1.92 -14.32
CA ARG A 4 15.15 0.46 -14.49
C ARG A 4 16.58 -0.08 -14.31
N LYS A 5 17.58 0.56 -14.92
CA LYS A 5 18.98 0.12 -14.85
C LYS A 5 19.59 0.42 -13.49
N THR A 6 19.36 1.62 -12.96
CA THR A 6 20.02 2.08 -11.73
C THR A 6 19.46 1.41 -10.46
N VAL A 7 18.16 1.09 -10.40
CA VAL A 7 17.61 0.31 -9.26
C VAL A 7 17.99 -1.18 -9.32
N ALA A 8 18.47 -1.65 -10.46
CA ALA A 8 19.01 -3.00 -10.64
C ALA A 8 20.53 -3.09 -10.45
N ASP A 9 21.19 -2.00 -10.07
CA ASP A 9 22.64 -1.94 -9.91
C ASP A 9 23.14 -2.95 -8.87
N SER A 10 24.27 -3.61 -9.15
CA SER A 10 24.88 -4.57 -8.24
C SER A 10 25.60 -3.92 -7.05
N ASN A 11 25.94 -2.64 -7.16
CA ASN A 11 26.58 -1.88 -6.10
C ASN A 11 25.52 -1.34 -5.14
N ALA A 12 25.42 -1.92 -3.94
CA ALA A 12 24.36 -1.61 -2.98
C ALA A 12 24.22 -0.10 -2.62
N PRO A 13 25.31 0.64 -2.33
CA PRO A 13 25.26 2.10 -2.20
C PRO A 13 24.66 2.83 -3.41
N VAL A 14 25.01 2.43 -4.63
CA VAL A 14 24.49 3.05 -5.87
C VAL A 14 23.01 2.72 -6.04
N GLN A 15 22.63 1.46 -5.83
CA GLN A 15 21.23 1.02 -5.86
C GLN A 15 20.37 1.80 -4.86
N GLU A 16 20.85 1.96 -3.64
CA GLU A 16 20.12 2.72 -2.60
C GLU A 16 19.97 4.20 -2.98
N LYS A 17 21.00 4.81 -3.58
CA LYS A 17 20.92 6.18 -4.12
C LYS A 17 20.04 6.31 -5.35
N ALA A 18 19.97 5.27 -6.18
CA ALA A 18 19.04 5.21 -7.29
C ALA A 18 17.58 5.22 -6.81
N LEU A 19 17.29 4.53 -5.69
CA LEU A 19 15.96 4.59 -5.07
C LEU A 19 15.67 5.97 -4.46
N ASP A 20 16.65 6.64 -3.84
CA ASP A 20 16.48 8.04 -3.39
C ASP A 20 16.09 8.96 -4.56
N ALA A 21 16.80 8.84 -5.68
CA ALA A 21 16.53 9.63 -6.89
C ALA A 21 15.16 9.27 -7.51
N LEU A 22 14.78 8.00 -7.52
CA LEU A 22 13.47 7.55 -7.99
C LEU A 22 12.36 8.14 -7.13
N ILE A 23 12.47 8.07 -5.81
CA ILE A 23 11.49 8.64 -4.88
C ILE A 23 11.34 10.14 -5.11
N ALA A 24 12.45 10.87 -5.24
CA ALA A 24 12.42 12.30 -5.52
C ALA A 24 11.74 12.62 -6.85
N PHE A 25 12.05 11.84 -7.90
CA PHE A 25 11.40 11.96 -9.20
C PHE A 25 9.90 11.71 -9.11
N LEU A 26 9.47 10.59 -8.51
CA LEU A 26 8.05 10.24 -8.43
C LEU A 26 7.24 11.25 -7.64
N ARG A 27 7.82 11.88 -6.61
CA ARG A 27 7.15 12.96 -5.88
C ARG A 27 6.83 14.17 -6.75
N ALA A 28 7.70 14.48 -7.71
CA ALA A 28 7.54 15.59 -8.66
C ALA A 28 6.85 15.19 -9.98
N ALA A 29 6.61 13.90 -10.20
CA ALA A 29 6.02 13.37 -11.43
C ALA A 29 4.49 13.52 -11.44
N ASP A 30 3.94 13.68 -12.65
CA ASP A 30 2.51 13.74 -12.91
C ASP A 30 1.95 12.33 -13.19
N ALA A 31 0.62 12.17 -13.18
CA ALA A 31 -0.03 10.88 -13.40
C ALA A 31 0.35 10.20 -14.74
N ASP A 32 0.64 10.99 -15.77
CA ASP A 32 1.07 10.52 -17.10
C ASP A 32 2.38 9.71 -17.08
N ASP A 33 3.19 9.85 -16.03
CA ASP A 33 4.44 9.11 -15.85
C ASP A 33 4.23 7.66 -15.38
N GLY A 34 3.00 7.30 -14.98
CA GLY A 34 2.62 5.93 -14.60
C GLY A 34 2.94 4.88 -15.69
N ARG A 35 3.01 5.29 -16.96
CA ARG A 35 3.41 4.43 -18.09
C ARG A 35 4.81 3.81 -17.95
N TYR A 36 5.70 4.42 -17.17
CA TYR A 36 7.05 3.92 -16.93
C TYR A 36 7.16 2.97 -15.73
N ALA A 37 6.08 2.82 -14.95
CA ALA A 37 6.08 2.04 -13.72
C ALA A 37 6.51 0.59 -13.94
N LYS A 38 6.06 -0.05 -15.04
CA LYS A 38 6.19 -1.51 -15.21
C LYS A 38 7.64 -1.99 -15.15
N GLU A 39 8.50 -1.38 -15.95
CA GLU A 39 9.90 -1.78 -16.00
C GLU A 39 10.65 -1.50 -14.70
N VAL A 40 10.26 -0.44 -13.98
CA VAL A 40 10.89 -0.03 -12.73
C VAL A 40 10.43 -0.94 -11.58
N CYS A 41 9.13 -1.19 -11.47
CA CYS A 41 8.55 -2.13 -10.49
C CYS A 41 9.12 -3.55 -10.66
N ASP A 42 9.21 -4.04 -11.90
CA ASP A 42 9.81 -5.35 -12.19
C ASP A 42 11.28 -5.41 -11.72
N ALA A 43 12.05 -4.33 -11.90
CA ALA A 43 13.43 -4.24 -11.43
C ALA A 43 13.54 -4.17 -9.89
N ILE A 44 12.65 -3.42 -9.23
CA ILE A 44 12.58 -3.33 -7.77
C ILE A 44 12.27 -4.70 -7.15
N VAL A 45 11.28 -5.42 -7.67
CA VAL A 45 10.95 -6.78 -7.21
C VAL A 45 12.15 -7.71 -7.34
N ALA A 46 12.85 -7.65 -8.47
CA ALA A 46 13.97 -8.52 -8.75
C ALA A 46 15.20 -8.25 -7.87
N LYS A 47 15.45 -6.98 -7.48
CA LYS A 47 16.76 -6.56 -6.95
C LYS A 47 16.73 -5.81 -5.63
N CYS A 48 15.61 -5.22 -5.23
CA CYS A 48 15.56 -4.34 -4.05
C CYS A 48 14.85 -4.98 -2.85
N LEU A 49 13.83 -5.82 -3.08
CA LEU A 49 13.07 -6.44 -1.98
C LEU A 49 13.91 -7.39 -1.11
N THR A 50 15.00 -7.93 -1.64
CA THR A 50 15.96 -8.77 -0.89
C THR A 50 17.17 -7.99 -0.36
N GLY A 51 17.16 -6.66 -0.51
CA GLY A 51 18.26 -5.76 -0.17
C GLY A 51 18.51 -5.62 1.33
N ARG A 52 19.20 -4.54 1.71
CA ARG A 52 19.35 -4.12 3.11
C ARG A 52 18.03 -3.49 3.58
N PRO A 53 17.77 -3.41 4.91
CA PRO A 53 16.53 -2.83 5.43
C PRO A 53 16.18 -1.46 4.82
N LYS A 54 17.15 -0.55 4.72
CA LYS A 54 16.97 0.78 4.08
C LYS A 54 16.64 0.70 2.58
N THR A 55 17.21 -0.26 1.87
CA THR A 55 16.89 -0.49 0.44
C THR A 55 15.45 -0.96 0.28
N VAL A 56 15.01 -1.87 1.16
CA VAL A 56 13.65 -2.40 1.16
C VAL A 56 12.65 -1.30 1.51
N GLU A 57 12.92 -0.52 2.55
CA GLU A 57 12.08 0.62 2.96
C GLU A 57 11.89 1.61 1.80
N LYS A 58 12.97 1.97 1.10
CA LYS A 58 12.90 2.86 -0.07
C LYS A 58 12.17 2.23 -1.25
N ALA A 59 12.33 0.93 -1.48
CA ALA A 59 11.57 0.21 -2.49
C ALA A 59 10.06 0.23 -2.20
N GLN A 60 9.66 0.01 -0.95
CA GLN A 60 8.27 0.09 -0.51
C GLN A 60 7.73 1.51 -0.68
N ALA A 61 8.49 2.53 -0.28
CA ALA A 61 8.11 3.93 -0.50
C ALA A 61 7.91 4.25 -1.99
N ALA A 62 8.75 3.71 -2.88
CA ALA A 62 8.59 3.88 -4.32
C ALA A 62 7.30 3.23 -4.86
N PHE A 63 6.95 2.02 -4.41
CA PHE A 63 5.67 1.40 -4.77
C PHE A 63 4.46 2.24 -4.34
N MET A 64 4.50 2.81 -3.14
CA MET A 64 3.42 3.66 -2.66
C MET A 64 3.26 4.93 -3.52
N LEU A 65 4.37 5.52 -3.99
CA LEU A 65 4.35 6.64 -4.93
C LEU A 65 3.80 6.21 -6.30
N TRP A 66 4.09 5.00 -6.78
CA TRP A 66 3.47 4.48 -8.00
C TRP A 66 1.96 4.32 -7.87
N VAL A 67 1.47 3.89 -6.70
CA VAL A 67 0.02 3.82 -6.42
C VAL A 67 -0.60 5.22 -6.40
N GLU A 68 0.08 6.24 -5.84
CA GLU A 68 -0.38 7.64 -5.92
C GLU A 68 -0.51 8.13 -7.35
N LEU A 69 0.41 7.74 -8.23
CA LEU A 69 0.38 8.03 -9.67
C LEU A 69 -0.56 7.11 -10.45
N GLU A 70 -1.51 6.45 -9.76
CA GLU A 70 -2.55 5.59 -10.34
C GLU A 70 -2.01 4.37 -11.10
N ALA A 71 -0.74 3.99 -10.92
CA ALA A 71 -0.14 2.80 -11.51
C ALA A 71 -0.47 1.52 -10.69
N VAL A 72 -1.71 1.39 -10.23
CA VAL A 72 -2.17 0.32 -9.32
C VAL A 72 -2.03 -1.06 -9.96
N GLU A 73 -2.48 -1.22 -11.21
CA GLU A 73 -2.40 -2.50 -11.92
C GLU A 73 -0.95 -2.97 -12.05
N VAL A 74 -0.03 -2.05 -12.32
CA VAL A 74 1.40 -2.34 -12.42
C VAL A 74 1.99 -2.73 -11.06
N PHE A 75 1.64 -1.99 -10.00
CA PHE A 75 2.02 -2.34 -8.63
C PHE A 75 1.55 -3.76 -8.29
N LEU A 76 0.29 -4.06 -8.61
CA LEU A 76 -0.31 -5.35 -8.36
C LEU A 76 0.40 -6.46 -9.15
N ASP A 77 0.60 -6.33 -10.46
CA ASP A 77 1.37 -7.27 -11.27
C ASP A 77 2.76 -7.56 -10.67
N ALA A 78 3.43 -6.53 -10.16
CA ALA A 78 4.72 -6.65 -9.51
C ALA A 78 4.63 -7.46 -8.21
N MET A 79 3.61 -7.22 -7.38
CA MET A 79 3.40 -8.01 -6.16
C MET A 79 3.11 -9.49 -6.45
N GLU A 80 2.33 -9.78 -7.50
CA GLU A 80 2.05 -11.15 -7.96
C GLU A 80 3.34 -11.90 -8.34
N LYS A 81 4.31 -11.19 -8.93
CA LYS A 81 5.64 -11.74 -9.21
C LYS A 81 6.48 -11.90 -7.95
N ALA A 82 6.39 -10.95 -7.02
CA ALA A 82 7.17 -10.94 -5.79
C ALA A 82 6.82 -12.12 -4.87
N ILE A 83 5.53 -12.44 -4.73
CA ILE A 83 5.08 -13.52 -3.85
C ILE A 83 5.48 -14.93 -4.31
N LYS A 84 5.75 -15.10 -5.61
CA LYS A 84 6.25 -16.35 -6.21
C LYS A 84 7.71 -16.63 -5.88
N ASN A 85 8.39 -15.70 -5.20
CA ASN A 85 9.74 -15.91 -4.73
C ASN A 85 9.75 -16.95 -3.61
N LYS A 86 10.73 -17.87 -3.63
CA LYS A 86 10.84 -18.94 -2.62
C LYS A 86 11.37 -18.46 -1.27
N VAL A 87 11.90 -17.24 -1.20
CA VAL A 87 12.60 -16.73 -0.01
C VAL A 87 11.76 -15.66 0.67
N ALA A 88 11.48 -15.88 1.96
CA ALA A 88 10.71 -14.97 2.80
C ALA A 88 11.23 -13.53 2.79
N LYS A 89 12.56 -13.35 2.65
CA LYS A 89 13.22 -12.05 2.54
C LYS A 89 12.68 -11.18 1.39
N ALA A 90 12.15 -11.78 0.33
CA ALA A 90 11.49 -11.04 -0.75
C ALA A 90 9.97 -10.93 -0.52
N VAL A 91 9.36 -12.01 -0.03
CA VAL A 91 7.90 -12.14 0.06
C VAL A 91 7.30 -11.30 1.18
N VAL A 92 7.93 -11.28 2.37
CA VAL A 92 7.43 -10.49 3.52
C VAL A 92 7.33 -9.00 3.18
N PRO A 93 8.39 -8.35 2.63
CA PRO A 93 8.27 -6.95 2.21
C PRO A 93 7.20 -6.68 1.15
N ALA A 94 6.91 -7.65 0.28
CA ALA A 94 5.83 -7.54 -0.70
C ALA A 94 4.45 -7.58 -0.04
N ILE A 95 4.27 -8.44 0.97
CA ILE A 95 3.05 -8.47 1.79
C ILE A 95 2.89 -7.16 2.55
N ASP A 96 3.96 -6.66 3.16
CA ASP A 96 3.96 -5.43 3.95
C ASP A 96 3.51 -4.23 3.10
N VAL A 97 4.00 -4.11 1.86
CA VAL A 97 3.59 -3.00 0.98
C VAL A 97 2.17 -3.18 0.43
N MET A 98 1.68 -4.41 0.24
CA MET A 98 0.26 -4.64 -0.07
C MET A 98 -0.64 -4.25 1.10
N PHE A 99 -0.24 -4.57 2.33
CA PHE A 99 -0.93 -4.15 3.54
C PHE A 99 -0.97 -2.62 3.63
N GLN A 100 0.18 -1.97 3.42
CA GLN A 100 0.29 -0.52 3.48
C GLN A 100 -0.54 0.16 2.39
N ALA A 101 -0.47 -0.32 1.14
CA ALA A 101 -1.26 0.21 0.04
C ALA A 101 -2.77 0.13 0.32
N LEU A 102 -3.24 -1.03 0.80
CA LEU A 102 -4.64 -1.20 1.15
C LEU A 102 -5.04 -0.29 2.33
N SER A 103 -4.21 -0.19 3.36
CA SER A 103 -4.49 0.64 4.54
C SER A 103 -4.52 2.13 4.21
N GLU A 104 -3.61 2.60 3.36
CA GLU A 104 -3.44 4.03 3.05
C GLU A 104 -4.44 4.50 1.99
N PHE A 105 -4.59 3.77 0.88
CA PHE A 105 -5.43 4.20 -0.26
C PHE A 105 -6.84 3.59 -0.25
N GLY A 106 -7.02 2.47 0.45
CA GLY A 106 -8.30 1.81 0.59
C GLY A 106 -8.75 0.95 -0.58
N ALA A 107 -9.85 0.24 -0.34
CA ALA A 107 -10.42 -0.77 -1.24
C ALA A 107 -10.94 -0.23 -2.58
N LYS A 108 -11.20 1.09 -2.68
CA LYS A 108 -11.61 1.73 -3.93
C LYS A 108 -10.43 1.82 -4.90
N ILE A 109 -9.25 2.14 -4.38
CA ILE A 109 -8.03 2.33 -5.19
C ILE A 109 -7.28 1.01 -5.35
N VAL A 110 -7.18 0.21 -4.29
CA VAL A 110 -6.48 -1.08 -4.29
C VAL A 110 -7.51 -2.21 -4.24
N PRO A 111 -7.82 -2.88 -5.37
CA PRO A 111 -8.85 -3.90 -5.46
C PRO A 111 -8.63 -5.08 -4.50
N PRO A 112 -9.46 -5.26 -3.44
CA PRO A 112 -9.27 -6.30 -2.44
C PRO A 112 -9.30 -7.72 -3.02
N LYS A 113 -10.13 -7.93 -4.06
CA LYS A 113 -10.26 -9.22 -4.75
C LYS A 113 -8.92 -9.71 -5.31
N ARG A 114 -8.12 -8.81 -5.88
CA ARG A 114 -6.81 -9.15 -6.46
C ARG A 114 -5.84 -9.62 -5.38
N ILE A 115 -5.89 -8.99 -4.19
CA ILE A 115 -5.08 -9.42 -3.04
C ILE A 115 -5.56 -10.77 -2.49
N LEU A 116 -6.87 -10.98 -2.39
CA LEU A 116 -7.45 -12.24 -1.92
C LEU A 116 -7.05 -13.44 -2.78
N GLU A 117 -6.92 -13.25 -4.09
CA GLU A 117 -6.51 -14.32 -5.01
C GLU A 117 -5.04 -14.76 -4.83
N MET A 118 -4.19 -13.88 -4.27
CA MET A 118 -2.78 -14.17 -3.96
C MET A 118 -2.57 -14.88 -2.61
N LEU A 119 -3.48 -14.69 -1.66
CA LEU A 119 -3.33 -15.20 -0.29
C LEU A 119 -3.19 -16.73 -0.17
N PRO A 120 -3.90 -17.59 -0.94
CA PRO A 120 -3.73 -19.03 -0.84
C PRO A 120 -2.28 -19.49 -1.02
N GLU A 121 -1.57 -18.92 -1.98
CA GLU A 121 -0.15 -19.21 -2.23
C GLU A 121 0.72 -18.78 -1.04
N LEU A 122 0.44 -17.61 -0.48
CA LEU A 122 1.16 -17.09 0.68
C LEU A 122 0.93 -17.93 1.95
N PHE A 123 -0.29 -18.42 2.16
CA PHE A 123 -0.60 -19.32 3.26
C PHE A 123 0.08 -20.68 3.12
N ASP A 124 0.30 -21.16 1.90
CA ASP A 124 1.03 -22.42 1.63
C ASP A 124 2.57 -22.26 1.60
N HIS A 125 3.08 -21.05 1.78
CA HIS A 125 4.51 -20.81 1.89
C HIS A 125 5.12 -21.52 3.10
N GLN A 126 6.34 -22.05 2.96
CA GLN A 126 7.02 -22.85 3.98
C GLN A 126 7.50 -22.02 5.19
N ASP A 127 7.87 -20.77 4.94
CA ASP A 127 8.32 -19.84 5.97
C ASP A 127 7.17 -19.31 6.85
N GLN A 128 7.36 -19.36 8.17
CA GLN A 128 6.35 -18.93 9.13
C GLN A 128 6.07 -17.42 9.11
N ASN A 129 7.06 -16.58 8.79
CA ASN A 129 6.92 -15.13 8.77
C ASN A 129 6.06 -14.69 7.59
N VAL A 130 6.19 -15.38 6.44
CA VAL A 130 5.30 -15.16 5.29
C VAL A 130 3.86 -15.45 5.67
N ARG A 131 3.60 -16.60 6.33
CA ARG A 131 2.25 -16.95 6.78
C ARG A 131 1.70 -15.97 7.83
N ALA A 132 2.53 -15.55 8.80
CA ALA A 132 2.15 -14.57 9.81
C ALA A 132 1.80 -13.20 9.19
N SER A 133 2.61 -12.71 8.25
CA SER A 133 2.35 -11.44 7.55
C SER A 133 1.07 -11.53 6.71
N SER A 134 0.82 -12.69 6.09
CA SER A 134 -0.40 -12.95 5.30
C SER A 134 -1.66 -12.92 6.15
N LYS A 135 -1.61 -13.40 7.39
CA LYS A 135 -2.70 -13.23 8.35
C LYS A 135 -2.99 -11.75 8.59
N GLY A 136 -1.96 -10.95 8.87
CA GLY A 136 -2.08 -9.49 9.03
C GLY A 136 -2.76 -8.82 7.85
N LEU A 137 -2.33 -9.13 6.62
CA LEU A 137 -2.98 -8.66 5.38
C LEU A 137 -4.44 -9.09 5.27
N THR A 138 -4.76 -10.31 5.69
CA THR A 138 -6.14 -10.82 5.70
C THR A 138 -7.03 -10.08 6.69
N LEU A 139 -6.51 -9.75 7.88
CA LEU A 139 -7.23 -8.95 8.87
C LEU A 139 -7.51 -7.54 8.33
N GLU A 140 -6.54 -6.93 7.64
CA GLU A 140 -6.74 -5.63 7.00
C GLU A 140 -7.83 -5.68 5.93
N LEU A 141 -7.80 -6.68 5.04
CA LEU A 141 -8.88 -6.91 4.07
C LEU A 141 -10.24 -7.00 4.76
N CYS A 142 -10.34 -7.68 5.90
CA CYS A 142 -11.60 -7.77 6.64
C CYS A 142 -12.07 -6.43 7.21
N ARG A 143 -11.16 -5.50 7.55
CA ARG A 143 -11.53 -4.13 7.97
C ARG A 143 -12.09 -3.30 6.83
N TRP A 144 -11.72 -3.62 5.59
CA TRP A 144 -12.14 -2.90 4.39
C TRP A 144 -13.42 -3.43 3.74
N ILE A 145 -13.54 -4.75 3.60
CA ILE A 145 -14.66 -5.38 2.88
C ILE A 145 -15.54 -6.27 3.76
N GLY A 146 -15.24 -6.37 5.06
CA GLY A 146 -15.93 -7.26 5.98
C GLY A 146 -15.40 -8.69 5.98
N LYS A 147 -15.80 -9.45 7.00
CA LYS A 147 -15.32 -10.82 7.23
C LYS A 147 -15.90 -11.80 6.21
N ASP A 148 -17.19 -11.69 5.90
CA ASP A 148 -17.89 -12.69 5.09
C ASP A 148 -17.38 -12.76 3.64
N PRO A 149 -17.13 -11.63 2.93
CA PRO A 149 -16.55 -11.68 1.59
C PRO A 149 -15.14 -12.28 1.56
N VAL A 150 -14.32 -11.96 2.57
CA VAL A 150 -12.98 -12.55 2.72
C VAL A 150 -13.08 -14.06 2.92
N LYS A 151 -13.94 -14.50 3.85
CA LYS A 151 -14.17 -15.93 4.11
C LYS A 151 -14.62 -16.66 2.85
N SER A 152 -15.61 -16.13 2.14
CA SER A 152 -16.18 -16.77 0.95
C SER A 152 -15.13 -17.03 -0.14
N ILE A 153 -14.19 -16.10 -0.36
CA ILE A 153 -13.18 -16.23 -1.42
C ILE A 153 -11.98 -17.06 -0.97
N LEU A 154 -11.55 -16.85 0.28
CA LEU A 154 -10.28 -17.37 0.77
C LEU A 154 -10.42 -18.76 1.39
N PHE A 155 -11.48 -19.01 2.16
CA PHE A 155 -11.54 -20.20 3.02
C PHE A 155 -11.66 -21.48 2.20
N GLU A 156 -12.30 -21.49 1.04
CA GLU A 156 -12.39 -22.69 0.21
C GLU A 156 -11.01 -23.22 -0.21
N LYS A 157 -10.02 -22.33 -0.31
CA LYS A 157 -8.67 -22.62 -0.81
C LYS A 157 -7.64 -22.87 0.30
N MET A 158 -8.05 -22.87 1.57
CA MET A 158 -7.14 -23.01 2.72
C MET A 158 -7.26 -24.36 3.43
N ARG A 159 -6.17 -24.79 4.08
CA ARG A 159 -6.15 -25.95 4.99
C ARG A 159 -6.97 -25.67 6.25
N TYR A 160 -7.66 -26.68 6.78
CA TYR A 160 -8.56 -26.56 7.95
C TYR A 160 -7.89 -25.88 9.16
N THR A 161 -6.67 -26.27 9.52
CA THR A 161 -5.93 -25.69 10.64
C THR A 161 -5.75 -24.17 10.49
N MET A 162 -5.42 -23.72 9.27
CA MET A 162 -5.21 -22.30 8.99
C MET A 162 -6.52 -21.51 9.01
N LYS A 163 -7.62 -22.10 8.53
CA LYS A 163 -8.96 -21.49 8.67
C LYS A 163 -9.27 -21.24 10.13
N LYS A 164 -9.07 -22.24 11.00
CA LYS A 164 -9.36 -22.14 12.43
C LYS A 164 -8.52 -21.06 13.13
N GLU A 165 -7.23 -20.98 12.82
CA GLU A 165 -6.35 -19.92 13.34
C GLU A 165 -6.81 -18.54 12.88
N LEU A 166 -7.09 -18.37 11.58
CA LEU A 166 -7.54 -17.11 11.02
C LEU A 166 -8.91 -16.71 11.58
N GLU A 167 -9.84 -17.65 11.74
CA GLU A 167 -11.15 -17.40 12.39
C GLU A 167 -11.02 -16.89 13.81
N ALA A 168 -10.09 -17.45 14.60
CA ALA A 168 -9.83 -16.98 15.96
C ALA A 168 -9.34 -15.54 15.98
N GLU A 169 -8.45 -15.17 15.06
CA GLU A 169 -7.94 -13.80 14.94
C GLU A 169 -9.00 -12.83 14.40
N LEU A 170 -9.87 -13.28 13.50
CA LEU A 170 -10.94 -12.48 12.91
C LEU A 170 -11.99 -12.03 13.92
N VAL A 171 -12.17 -12.72 15.05
CA VAL A 171 -13.08 -12.28 16.12
C VAL A 171 -12.70 -10.88 16.62
N ASN A 172 -11.40 -10.58 16.68
CA ASN A 172 -10.88 -9.31 17.20
C ASN A 172 -10.95 -8.16 16.20
N VAL A 173 -11.21 -8.44 14.92
CA VAL A 173 -11.37 -7.39 13.91
C VAL A 173 -12.67 -6.64 14.16
N SER A 174 -12.53 -5.37 14.53
CA SER A 174 -13.62 -4.42 14.79
C SER A 174 -13.35 -3.09 14.10
N GLY A 175 -14.41 -2.34 13.79
CA GLY A 175 -14.33 -1.04 13.12
C GLY A 175 -14.32 -1.13 11.59
N THR A 176 -14.61 0.01 10.96
CA THR A 176 -14.49 0.20 9.51
C THR A 176 -13.21 0.96 9.21
N ALA A 177 -12.44 0.51 8.22
CA ALA A 177 -11.24 1.21 7.77
C ALA A 177 -11.60 2.49 6.98
N LYS A 178 -10.72 3.49 7.03
CA LYS A 178 -10.82 4.74 6.26
C LYS A 178 -9.47 5.04 5.61
N PRO A 179 -9.42 5.48 4.34
CA PRO A 179 -8.16 5.79 3.68
C PRO A 179 -7.48 6.97 4.38
N THR A 180 -6.15 6.91 4.50
CA THR A 180 -5.33 8.00 5.07
C THR A 180 -4.55 8.75 4.00
N ARG A 181 -4.48 8.23 2.78
CA ARG A 181 -3.73 8.78 1.65
C ARG A 181 -4.58 8.80 0.39
N LYS A 182 -4.52 9.91 -0.35
CA LYS A 182 -5.25 10.12 -1.61
C LYS A 182 -4.32 9.88 -2.80
N ILE A 183 -4.86 9.40 -3.90
CA ILE A 183 -4.16 9.37 -5.20
C ILE A 183 -3.99 10.79 -5.74
N ARG A 184 -3.02 11.01 -6.65
CA ARG A 184 -2.69 12.34 -7.16
C ARG A 184 -3.90 13.05 -7.79
N SER A 185 -4.67 12.33 -8.59
CA SER A 185 -5.87 12.86 -9.26
C SER A 185 -6.99 13.28 -8.29
N GLU A 186 -7.02 12.74 -7.07
CA GLU A 186 -7.94 13.17 -6.01
C GLU A 186 -7.41 14.39 -5.25
N GLN A 187 -6.09 14.61 -5.22
CA GLN A 187 -5.46 15.80 -4.63
C GLN A 187 -5.65 17.03 -5.54
N ASP A 188 -5.52 16.86 -6.86
CA ASP A 188 -5.66 17.95 -7.84
C ASP A 188 -7.11 18.42 -8.03
N LYS A 189 -8.09 17.64 -7.57
CA LYS A 189 -9.52 18.01 -7.56
C LYS A 189 -9.93 18.86 -6.35
N GLU A 190 -9.01 19.05 -5.39
CA GLU A 190 -9.21 19.92 -4.22
C GLU A 190 -8.48 21.27 -4.32
N PRO A 191 -8.76 22.12 -5.32
CA PRO A 191 -8.69 23.56 -5.15
C PRO A 191 -10.12 24.10 -5.01
N GLU A 192 -10.40 24.86 -3.93
CA GLU A 192 -11.51 25.83 -3.73
C GLU A 192 -12.68 25.54 -2.75
N GLN A 193 -12.66 24.56 -1.84
CA GLN A 193 -13.77 24.42 -0.85
C GLN A 193 -13.42 24.49 0.66
N GLU A 194 -12.26 25.01 1.04
CA GLU A 194 -11.98 25.35 2.45
C GLU A 194 -11.46 26.78 2.65
N ILE A 195 -12.14 27.79 2.07
CA ILE A 195 -11.97 29.19 2.54
C ILE A 195 -13.26 30.02 2.41
N ALA A 196 -14.42 29.52 2.86
CA ALA A 196 -15.58 30.39 3.11
C ALA A 196 -16.68 29.69 3.92
N SER A 197 -16.59 29.74 5.26
CA SER A 197 -17.73 30.04 6.13
C SER A 197 -17.32 29.97 7.60
N ASP A 198 -16.76 31.06 8.14
CA ASP A 198 -17.26 31.59 9.40
C ASP A 198 -16.83 33.05 9.62
N VAL A 199 -17.50 33.97 8.90
CA VAL A 199 -17.65 35.35 9.36
C VAL A 199 -19.06 35.80 9.03
N VAL A 200 -19.99 35.66 9.98
CA VAL A 200 -21.09 36.61 10.19
C VAL A 200 -21.37 36.69 11.70
N GLY A 201 -20.89 37.77 12.35
CA GLY A 201 -21.38 38.21 13.66
C GLY A 201 -22.77 38.87 13.54
N PRO A 202 -23.44 39.20 14.65
CA PRO A 202 -23.35 40.59 15.18
C PRO A 202 -23.46 40.62 16.73
N GLY A 203 -23.11 41.66 17.50
CA GLY A 203 -22.69 43.05 17.29
C GLY A 203 -22.35 43.64 18.68
N PRO A 204 -21.93 44.92 18.78
CA PRO A 204 -21.51 45.52 20.05
C PRO A 204 -22.70 46.10 20.81
N SER A 205 -22.78 45.84 22.12
CA SER A 205 -23.65 46.56 23.05
C SER A 205 -22.80 47.53 23.87
N GLU A 206 -23.08 48.82 23.71
CA GLU A 206 -22.54 49.92 24.51
C GLU A 206 -23.02 49.81 25.97
N GLU A 207 -22.10 49.88 26.93
CA GLU A 207 -22.40 50.28 28.31
C GLU A 207 -21.72 51.64 28.57
N ALA A 208 -22.53 52.71 28.53
CA ALA A 208 -22.33 53.86 29.41
C ALA A 208 -22.74 53.42 30.83
N VAL A 209 -22.16 53.87 31.94
CA VAL A 209 -22.29 55.22 32.50
C VAL A 209 -21.25 55.40 33.64
N ALA A 210 -20.78 56.65 33.75
CA ALA A 210 -20.08 57.37 34.82
C ALA A 210 -20.10 56.80 36.26
N ASP A 211 -18.96 56.90 36.95
CA ASP A 211 -18.62 57.97 37.91
C ASP A 211 -17.08 58.09 38.04
#